data_AF-A0A351WFJ6-F1
#
_entry.id   AF-A0A351WFJ6-F1
#
_cell.length_a   1.000
_cell.length_b   1.000
_cell.length_c   1.000
_cell.angle_alpha   90.00
_cell.angle_beta   90.00
_cell.angle_gamma   90.00
#
_symmetry.space_group_name_H-M   'P 1'
#
loop_
_entity.id
_entity.type
_entity.pdbx_description
1 polymer ?
#
loop_
_entity_poly.entity_id
_entity_poly.type
_entity_poly.pdbx_seq_one_letter_code
_entity_poly.pdbx_strand_id
1 'polypeptide(L)' 'MKPISNNNNACELLWVRQSRLFQHWETIKQDILLHKWYESEKAGYDIGWERACVDWMIHNSTSRR' A
#
# COMPACT_ATOMS: atom_id res chain seq x y z
N MET A 1 -31.53 -15.64 24.94
CA MET A 1 -30.83 -14.34 25.01
C MET A 1 -29.68 -14.39 24.00
N LYS A 2 -29.58 -13.42 23.07
CA LYS A 2 -28.57 -13.42 21.99
C LYS A 2 -27.23 -12.88 22.52
N PRO A 3 -26.07 -13.42 22.13
CA PRO A 3 -24.78 -12.82 22.45
C PRO A 3 -24.65 -11.48 21.71
N ILE A 4 -24.26 -10.45 22.45
CA ILE A 4 -24.08 -9.09 21.96
C ILE A 4 -22.86 -9.10 21.03
N SER A 5 -23.11 -8.84 19.75
CA SER A 5 -22.09 -8.62 18.73
C SER A 5 -21.19 -7.47 19.17
N ASN A 6 -19.94 -7.77 19.55
CA ASN A 6 -18.94 -6.75 19.87
C ASN A 6 -18.33 -6.21 18.56
N ASN A 7 -19.11 -5.39 17.85
CA ASN A 7 -18.70 -4.69 16.64
C ASN A 7 -18.10 -3.32 16.98
N ASN A 8 -17.17 -3.27 17.94
CA ASN A 8 -16.52 -2.02 18.38
C ASN A 8 -15.16 -1.77 17.72
N ASN A 9 -14.58 -2.79 17.05
CA ASN A 9 -13.26 -2.70 16.44
C ASN A 9 -13.26 -1.88 15.12
N ALA A 10 -14.44 -1.67 14.52
CA ALA A 10 -14.56 -0.91 13.29
C ALA A 10 -14.34 0.60 13.52
N CYS A 11 -14.79 1.13 14.66
CA CYS A 11 -14.75 2.56 14.95
C CYS A 11 -13.35 3.03 15.37
N GLU A 12 -12.60 2.19 16.08
CA GLU A 12 -11.27 2.52 16.60
C GLU A 12 -10.19 2.60 15.50
N LEU A 13 -10.42 2.05 14.31
CA LEU A 13 -9.48 2.14 13.17
C LEU A 13 -9.87 3.23 12.15
N LEU A 14 -11.06 3.83 12.25
CA LEU A 14 -11.53 4.84 11.29
C LEU A 14 -10.69 6.13 11.33
N TRP A 15 -10.26 6.57 12.53
CA TRP A 15 -9.46 7.78 12.67
C TRP A 15 -8.08 7.63 12.01
N VAL A 16 -7.49 6.43 12.04
CA VAL A 16 -6.21 6.15 11.37
C VAL A 16 -6.37 6.30 9.86
N ARG A 17 -7.46 5.78 9.29
CA ARG A 17 -7.74 5.89 7.85
C ARG A 17 -8.01 7.33 7.38
N GLN A 18 -8.53 8.17 8.26
CA GLN A 18 -8.71 9.61 7.98
C GLN A 18 -7.42 10.42 8.14
N SER A 19 -6.36 9.84 8.70
CA SER A 19 -5.08 10.54 8.82
C SER A 19 -4.45 10.76 7.46
N ARG A 20 -3.85 11.95 7.26
CA ARG A 20 -3.10 12.29 6.04
C ARG A 20 -1.94 11.31 5.79
N LEU A 21 -1.34 10.81 6.85
CA LEU A 21 -0.26 9.82 6.78
C LEU A 21 -0.75 8.51 6.14
N PHE A 22 -1.88 7.98 6.60
CA PHE A 22 -2.43 6.75 6.06
C PHE A 22 -2.88 6.91 4.60
N GLN A 23 -3.54 8.01 4.27
CA GLN A 23 -3.92 8.31 2.88
C GLN A 23 -2.70 8.41 1.97
N HIS A 24 -1.65 9.10 2.40
CA HIS A 24 -0.41 9.20 1.64
C HIS A 24 0.27 7.84 1.45
N TRP A 25 0.30 7.03 2.51
CA TRP A 25 0.81 5.66 2.43
C TRP A 25 -0.02 4.80 1.48
N GLU A 26 -1.35 4.95 1.47
CA GLU A 26 -2.23 4.21 0.57
C GLU A 26 -1.98 4.58 -0.91
N THR A 27 -1.77 5.86 -1.20
CA THR A 27 -1.32 6.32 -2.54
C THR A 27 0.00 5.70 -2.93
N ILE A 28 1.02 5.77 -2.06
CA ILE A 28 2.34 5.16 -2.31
C ILE A 28 2.21 3.64 -2.56
N LYS A 29 1.38 2.97 -1.77
CA LYS A 29 1.15 1.53 -1.93
C LYS A 29 0.51 1.21 -3.28
N GLN A 30 -0.44 2.03 -3.75
CA GLN A 30 -1.03 1.88 -5.07
C GLN A 30 0.00 2.09 -6.18
N ASP A 31 0.87 3.09 -6.05
CA ASP A 31 1.94 3.35 -7.02
C ASP A 31 2.91 2.16 -7.11
N ILE A 32 3.31 1.59 -5.96
CA ILE A 32 4.17 0.40 -5.90
C ILE A 32 3.48 -0.82 -6.52
N LEU A 33 2.18 -1.03 -6.27
CA LEU A 33 1.42 -2.12 -6.87
C LEU A 33 1.35 -2.00 -8.38
N LEU A 34 1.14 -0.78 -8.88
CA LEU A 34 1.11 -0.49 -10.31
C LEU A 34 2.49 -0.72 -10.94
N HIS A 35 3.57 -0.24 -10.31
CA HIS A 35 4.95 -0.48 -10.73
C HIS A 35 5.27 -1.97 -10.81
N LYS A 36 4.89 -2.72 -9.77
CA LYS A 36 5.03 -4.19 -9.74
C LYS A 36 4.32 -4.83 -10.92
N TRP A 37 3.06 -4.44 -11.19
CA TRP A 37 2.30 -5.01 -12.29
C TRP A 37 2.98 -4.76 -13.64
N TYR A 38 3.37 -3.52 -13.92
CA TYR A 38 4.07 -3.19 -15.16
C TYR A 38 5.39 -3.94 -15.33
N GLU A 39 6.20 -4.04 -14.28
CA GLU A 39 7.48 -4.75 -14.35
C GLU A 39 7.29 -6.27 -14.44
N SER A 40 6.28 -6.84 -13.79
CA SER A 40 5.94 -8.26 -13.93
C SER A 40 5.42 -8.59 -15.34
N GLU A 41 4.61 -7.72 -15.95
CA GLU A 41 4.18 -7.89 -17.35
C GLU A 41 5.37 -7.82 -18.32
N LYS A 42 6.27 -6.86 -18.11
CA LYS A 42 7.46 -6.67 -18.94
C LYS A 42 8.48 -7.81 -18.79
N ALA A 43 8.64 -8.34 -17.58
CA ALA A 43 9.54 -9.45 -17.29
C ALA A 43 8.98 -10.81 -17.76
N GLY A 44 7.66 -10.91 -17.93
CA GLY A 44 6.98 -12.17 -18.26
C GLY A 44 6.91 -13.16 -17.09
N TYR A 45 7.23 -12.72 -15.87
CA TYR A 45 7.09 -13.46 -14.63
C TYR A 45 6.88 -12.48 -13.47
N ASP A 46 6.33 -12.96 -12.34
CA ASP A 46 6.16 -12.07 -11.19
C ASP A 46 7.52 -11.69 -10.58
N ILE A 47 7.87 -10.41 -10.66
CA ILE A 47 9.12 -9.88 -10.10
C ILE A 47 9.13 -9.86 -8.56
N GLY A 48 7.95 -10.00 -7.94
CA GLY A 48 7.79 -10.03 -6.49
C GLY A 48 7.66 -8.63 -5.86
N TRP A 49 7.09 -8.60 -4.65
CA TRP A 49 6.78 -7.36 -3.93
C TRP A 49 8.02 -6.58 -3.50
N GLU A 50 8.98 -7.25 -2.87
CA GLU A 50 10.18 -6.60 -2.32
C GLU A 50 11.02 -5.93 -3.41
N ARG A 51 11.17 -6.61 -4.56
CA ARG A 51 11.91 -6.10 -5.72
C ARG A 51 11.25 -4.83 -6.26
N ALA A 52 9.93 -4.87 -6.48
CA ALA A 52 9.17 -3.72 -6.97
C ALA A 52 9.22 -2.53 -5.99
N CYS A 53 9.09 -2.79 -4.68
CA CYS A 53 9.19 -1.77 -3.64
C CYS A 53 10.55 -1.07 -3.65
N VAL A 54 11.64 -1.84 -3.66
CA VAL A 54 13.00 -1.29 -3.64
C VAL A 54 13.27 -0.47 -4.89
N ASP A 55 12.88 -0.98 -6.06
CA ASP A 55 13.07 -0.29 -7.32
C ASP A 55 12.28 1.03 -7.37
N TRP A 56 11.01 1.02 -6.95
CA TRP A 56 10.18 2.22 -6.86
C TRP A 56 10.75 3.25 -5.86
N MET A 57 11.23 2.81 -4.70
CA MET A 57 11.85 3.69 -3.70
C MET A 57 13.13 4.35 -4.23
N ILE A 58 13.96 3.62 -4.98
CA ILE A 58 15.17 4.16 -5.59
C ILE A 58 14.79 5.27 -6.59
N HIS A 59 13.89 4.99 -7.54
CA HIS A 59 13.44 5.98 -8.53
C HIS A 59 12.80 7.23 -7.89
N ASN A 60 11.96 7.05 -6.88
CA ASN A 60 11.28 8.15 -6.22
C ASN A 60 12.22 8.99 -5.32
N SER A 61 13.22 8.36 -4.70
CA SER A 61 14.21 9.07 -3.86
C SER A 61 15.26 9.83 -4.67
N THR A 62 15.61 9.34 -5.86
CA THR A 62 16.56 10.03 -6.75
C THR A 62 15.94 11.24 -7.44
N SER A 63 14.63 11.20 -7.75
CA SER A 63 13.91 12.34 -8.36
C SER A 63 13.57 13.47 -7.38
N ARG A 64 13.68 13.25 -6.05
CA ARG A 64 13.39 14.26 -5.02
C ARG A 64 14.62 15.04 -4.54
N ARG A 65 15.77 14.92 -5.22
CA ARG A 65 16.94 15.80 -5.03
C ARG A 65 17.03 16.87 -6.11
#